data_AF-A0A2V7L555-F1
#
_entry.id   AF-A0A2V7L555-F1
#
_cell.length_a   1.000
_cell.length_b   1.000
_cell.length_c   1.000
_cell.angle_alpha   90.00
_cell.angle_beta   90.00
_cell.angle_gamma   90.00
#
_symmetry.space_group_name_H-M   'P 1'
#
loop_
_entity.id
_entity.type
_entity.pdbx_description
1 polymer ?
#
loop_
_entity_poly.entity_id
_entity_poly.type
_entity_poly.pdbx_seq_one_letter_code
_entity_poly.pdbx_strand_id
1 'polypeptide(L)'
;RRHSFLATVTYPITQGLELSAIGHLTSGAPYTPLVRNDINGDGARNDRAFIFDPATTSDTAVARSMRTLLGAAPSRARSCLEHQLGRIATRNSCTGPWQPTFDLQVNWRPAWFGADRRLTLSLLTFNLLGGLDEWLHGAANLHGWGYSTTPDPVLLNVHGFDPATARYLYSVNGRFGSTVSATGGVSVPFQVAFQAHVALGPGRTRERLRAARRGATTPGPDSVPAPAVASDAVPTFTNPVAAILGLRDSLHLSAEQVALLQVISDSLDIGNRAASDSLQTEAQRLSDRLPPAAVRARLEPKVAAERANIHRALERARSVLAPAQWANVPDGLKSTGVP
;
A
#
# COMPACT_ATOMS: atom_id res chain seq x y z
N ARG A 1 8.18 16.62 -1.38
CA ARG A 1 7.66 16.27 -2.72
C ARG A 1 6.20 16.72 -2.75
N ARG A 2 5.68 17.21 -3.89
CA ARG A 2 4.32 17.79 -3.98
C ARG A 2 3.30 16.83 -4.59
N HIS A 3 3.73 15.97 -5.51
CA HIS A 3 2.86 15.05 -6.23
C HIS A 3 3.45 13.65 -6.23
N SER A 4 2.57 12.65 -6.16
CA SER A 4 2.88 11.23 -6.21
C SER A 4 1.74 10.51 -6.91
N PHE A 5 2.04 9.79 -7.97
CA PHE A 5 1.09 8.96 -8.71
C PHE A 5 1.52 7.51 -8.61
N LEU A 6 0.59 6.64 -8.23
CA LEU A 6 0.78 5.20 -8.20
C LEU A 6 -0.25 4.56 -9.13
N ALA A 7 0.22 3.75 -10.06
CA ALA A 7 -0.62 2.98 -10.95
C ALA A 7 -0.27 1.49 -10.78
N THR A 8 -1.28 0.68 -10.52
CA THR A 8 -1.16 -0.77 -10.47
C THR A 8 -2.14 -1.36 -11.46
N VAL A 9 -1.62 -2.14 -12.40
CA VAL A 9 -2.41 -2.84 -13.40
C VAL A 9 -2.17 -4.32 -13.22
N THR A 10 -3.21 -5.08 -12.92
CA THR A 10 -3.17 -6.54 -12.87
C THR A 10 -4.06 -7.09 -13.97
N TYR A 11 -3.48 -7.86 -14.88
CA TYR A 11 -4.15 -8.43 -16.03
C TYR A 11 -4.04 -9.96 -16.00
N PRO A 12 -5.15 -10.69 -15.76
CA PRO A 12 -5.18 -12.14 -15.80
C PRO A 12 -5.22 -12.61 -17.27
N ILE A 13 -4.04 -12.81 -17.86
CA ILE A 13 -3.89 -13.27 -19.26
C ILE A 13 -4.62 -14.60 -19.48
N THR A 14 -4.50 -15.53 -18.52
CA THR A 14 -5.26 -16.78 -18.50
C THR A 14 -5.67 -17.14 -17.08
N GLN A 15 -6.45 -18.21 -16.89
CA GLN A 15 -6.77 -18.76 -15.57
C GLN A 15 -5.53 -19.19 -14.73
N GLY A 16 -4.36 -19.29 -15.36
CA GLY A 16 -3.11 -19.64 -14.69
C GLY A 16 -1.98 -18.67 -14.92
N LEU A 17 -2.20 -17.54 -15.58
CA LEU A 17 -1.14 -16.59 -15.87
C LEU A 17 -1.68 -15.19 -15.62
N GLU A 18 -0.98 -14.46 -14.78
CA GLU A 18 -1.31 -13.10 -14.38
C GLU A 18 -0.08 -12.24 -14.51
N LEU A 19 -0.25 -11.07 -15.13
CA LEU A 19 0.76 -10.04 -15.21
C LEU A 19 0.32 -8.88 -14.34
N SER A 20 1.18 -8.45 -13.43
CA SER A 20 1.04 -7.23 -12.65
C SER A 20 2.14 -6.25 -13.04
N ALA A 21 1.75 -5.00 -13.25
CA ALA A 21 2.66 -3.89 -13.50
C ALA A 21 2.39 -2.80 -12.47
N ILE A 22 3.46 -2.31 -11.84
CA ILE A 22 3.40 -1.27 -10.81
C ILE A 22 4.27 -0.12 -11.28
N GLY A 23 3.65 1.04 -11.51
CA GLY A 23 4.34 2.28 -11.85
C GLY A 23 4.16 3.30 -10.74
N HIS A 24 5.24 3.95 -10.32
CA HIS A 24 5.20 5.06 -9.38
C HIS A 24 5.91 6.27 -9.99
N LEU A 25 5.30 7.44 -9.88
CA LEU A 25 5.85 8.67 -10.42
C LEU A 25 5.74 9.76 -9.35
N THR A 26 6.88 10.25 -8.88
CA THR A 26 6.91 11.30 -7.86
C THR A 26 7.59 12.56 -8.34
N SER A 27 7.03 13.70 -7.95
CA SER A 27 7.66 15.00 -8.19
C SER A 27 9.00 15.07 -7.46
N GLY A 28 9.98 15.72 -8.07
CA GLY A 28 11.32 15.88 -7.50
C GLY A 28 11.32 16.54 -6.12
N ALA A 29 12.35 16.23 -5.33
CA ALA A 29 12.56 16.87 -4.05
C ALA A 29 12.85 18.37 -4.24
N PRO A 30 12.25 19.24 -3.41
CA PRO A 30 12.64 20.64 -3.41
C PRO A 30 14.05 20.79 -2.83
N TYR A 31 14.80 21.78 -3.33
CA TYR A 31 16.13 22.11 -2.84
C TYR A 31 16.36 23.62 -2.90
N THR A 32 17.33 24.09 -2.12
CA THR A 32 17.68 25.51 -2.02
C THR A 32 19.02 25.73 -2.73
N PRO A 33 19.16 26.78 -3.57
CA PRO A 33 20.47 27.23 -4.04
C PRO A 33 21.34 27.66 -2.87
N LEU A 34 22.49 27.01 -2.70
CA LEU A 34 23.40 27.22 -1.58
C LEU A 34 24.73 27.83 -2.02
N VAL A 35 25.38 28.51 -1.07
CA VAL A 35 26.81 28.78 -1.14
C VAL A 35 27.55 27.56 -0.56
N ARG A 36 28.68 27.20 -1.17
CA ARG A 36 29.55 26.17 -0.62
C ARG A 36 30.20 26.70 0.65
N ASN A 37 30.11 25.90 1.72
CA ASN A 37 30.57 26.18 3.08
C ASN A 37 29.63 27.09 3.88
N ASP A 38 29.97 27.23 5.17
CA ASP A 38 29.37 28.17 6.11
C ASP A 38 30.08 29.53 5.95
N ILE A 39 29.39 30.49 5.36
CA ILE A 39 29.86 31.87 5.16
C ILE A 39 29.42 32.80 6.28
N ASN A 40 28.42 32.42 7.08
CA ASN A 40 27.86 33.27 8.12
C ASN A 40 28.48 32.98 9.51
N GLY A 41 29.21 31.88 9.66
CA GLY A 41 29.93 31.46 10.87
C GLY A 41 29.05 30.79 11.93
N ASP A 42 27.84 30.34 11.60
CA ASP A 42 26.91 29.69 12.54
C ASP A 42 27.16 28.18 12.74
N GLY A 43 28.15 27.62 12.04
CA GLY A 43 28.53 26.22 12.08
C GLY A 43 27.71 25.32 11.14
N ALA A 44 26.77 25.87 10.37
CA ALA A 44 25.91 25.12 9.46
C ALA A 44 26.22 25.41 7.99
N ARG A 45 26.45 24.36 7.19
CA ARG A 45 26.67 24.48 5.73
C ARG A 45 25.35 24.57 4.96
N ASN A 46 24.53 25.57 5.27
CA ASN A 46 23.18 25.73 4.73
C ASN A 46 22.88 27.15 4.21
N ASP A 47 23.94 27.94 3.99
CA ASP A 47 23.82 29.32 3.55
C ASP A 47 23.22 29.43 2.16
N ARG A 48 22.23 30.31 2.04
CA ARG A 48 21.49 30.54 0.79
C ARG A 48 22.31 31.44 -0.12
N ALA A 49 22.43 31.04 -1.39
CA ALA A 49 23.14 31.84 -2.37
C ALA A 49 22.36 33.11 -2.72
N PHE A 50 23.08 34.21 -2.92
CA PHE A 50 22.58 35.34 -3.70
C PHE A 50 22.62 34.97 -5.18
N ILE A 51 21.49 35.07 -5.87
CA ILE A 51 21.40 34.67 -7.28
C ILE A 51 21.73 35.90 -8.12
N PHE A 52 22.97 35.98 -8.59
CA PHE A 52 23.44 37.11 -9.39
C PHE A 52 22.69 37.20 -10.72
N ASP A 53 22.17 38.39 -11.01
CA ASP A 53 21.67 38.71 -12.33
C ASP A 53 22.84 39.04 -13.26
N PRO A 54 23.07 38.23 -14.32
CA PRO A 54 24.17 38.46 -15.25
C PRO A 54 24.05 39.77 -16.05
N ALA A 55 22.88 40.40 -16.09
CA ALA A 55 22.66 41.67 -16.78
C ALA A 55 23.07 42.89 -15.93
N THR A 56 23.09 42.77 -14.60
CA THR A 56 23.26 43.90 -13.68
C THR A 56 24.43 43.75 -12.71
N THR A 57 25.00 42.55 -12.54
CA THR A 57 26.15 42.35 -11.66
C THR A 57 27.41 43.05 -12.20
N SER A 58 28.15 43.72 -11.31
CA SER A 58 29.43 44.37 -11.63
C SER A 58 30.59 43.38 -11.79
N ASP A 59 30.43 42.15 -11.27
CA ASP A 59 31.43 41.10 -11.41
C ASP A 59 31.29 40.41 -12.77
N THR A 60 32.18 40.77 -13.70
CA THR A 60 32.18 40.24 -15.07
C THR A 60 32.45 38.73 -15.14
N ALA A 61 33.17 38.15 -14.17
CA ALA A 61 33.43 36.72 -14.12
C ALA A 61 32.16 35.97 -13.72
N VAL A 62 31.49 36.42 -12.66
CA VAL A 62 30.18 35.88 -12.24
C VAL A 62 29.13 36.06 -13.33
N ALA A 63 29.08 37.23 -13.99
CA ALA A 63 28.14 37.48 -15.10
C ALA A 63 28.32 36.47 -16.24
N ARG A 64 29.56 36.17 -16.63
CA ARG A 64 29.88 35.21 -17.69
C ARG A 64 29.48 33.80 -17.27
N SER A 65 29.87 33.38 -16.08
CA SER A 65 29.57 32.02 -15.59
C SER A 65 28.08 31.80 -15.35
N MET A 66 27.34 32.81 -14.89
CA MET A 66 25.87 32.73 -14.80
C MET A 66 25.22 32.58 -16.18
N ARG A 67 25.67 33.31 -17.20
CA ARG A 67 25.18 33.13 -18.59
C ARG A 67 25.44 31.72 -19.10
N THR A 68 26.65 31.19 -18.87
CA THR A 68 27.00 29.80 -19.22
C THR A 68 26.11 28.80 -18.48
N LEU A 69 25.91 28.99 -17.17
CA LEU A 69 25.05 28.12 -16.36
C LEU A 69 23.60 28.15 -16.87
N LEU A 70 23.02 29.33 -17.09
CA LEU A 70 21.64 29.46 -17.56
C LEU A 70 21.45 28.83 -18.96
N GLY A 71 22.47 28.89 -19.82
CA GLY A 71 22.45 28.23 -21.13
C GLY A 71 22.53 26.70 -21.07
N ALA A 72 23.23 26.14 -20.08
CA ALA A 72 23.49 24.69 -19.99
C ALA A 72 22.64 23.96 -18.93
N ALA A 73 22.07 24.67 -17.95
CA ALA A 73 21.37 24.08 -16.83
C ALA A 73 20.06 23.37 -17.27
N PRO A 74 19.65 22.32 -16.54
CA PRO A 74 18.33 21.70 -16.71
C PRO A 74 17.22 22.75 -16.65
N SER A 75 16.21 22.62 -17.51
CA SER A 75 15.14 23.62 -17.67
C SER A 75 14.48 24.05 -16.37
N ARG A 76 14.24 23.12 -15.43
CA ARG A 76 13.68 23.39 -14.10
C ARG A 76 14.64 24.20 -13.21
N ALA A 77 15.93 23.91 -13.25
CA ALA A 77 16.93 24.64 -12.48
C ALA A 77 17.12 26.05 -13.04
N ARG A 78 17.20 26.19 -14.38
CA ARG A 78 17.25 27.47 -15.07
C ARG A 78 16.06 28.36 -14.72
N SER A 79 14.85 27.83 -14.88
CA SER A 79 13.62 28.55 -14.54
C SER A 79 13.62 28.97 -13.08
N CYS A 80 14.05 28.11 -12.15
CA CYS A 80 14.18 28.46 -10.74
C CYS A 80 15.14 29.64 -10.48
N LEU A 81 16.28 29.68 -11.18
CA LEU A 81 17.26 30.76 -11.07
C LEU A 81 16.73 32.06 -11.68
N GLU A 82 16.16 32.00 -12.89
CA GLU A 82 15.60 33.15 -13.61
C GLU A 82 14.53 33.86 -12.79
N HIS A 83 13.65 33.12 -12.13
CA HIS A 83 12.64 33.70 -11.24
C HIS A 83 13.24 34.37 -10.01
N GLN A 84 14.52 34.15 -9.68
CA GLN A 84 15.14 34.64 -8.45
C GLN A 84 16.38 35.50 -8.66
N LEU A 85 16.63 35.95 -9.88
CA LEU A 85 17.74 36.86 -10.19
C LEU A 85 17.66 38.14 -9.33
N GLY A 86 18.81 38.58 -8.84
CA GLY A 86 18.96 39.80 -8.04
C GLY A 86 18.55 39.68 -6.56
N ARG A 87 18.28 38.47 -6.06
CA ARG A 87 17.88 38.27 -4.65
C ARG A 87 18.52 37.03 -4.02
N ILE A 88 18.47 36.97 -2.70
CA ILE A 88 18.84 35.77 -1.93
C ILE A 88 17.84 34.66 -2.26
N ALA A 89 18.36 33.45 -2.52
CA ALA A 89 17.55 32.30 -2.86
C ALA A 89 16.50 32.01 -1.78
N THR A 90 15.26 31.77 -2.21
CA THR A 90 14.19 31.32 -1.32
C THR A 90 14.41 29.86 -0.94
N ARG A 91 14.13 29.50 0.31
CA ARG A 91 14.25 28.11 0.78
C ARG A 91 13.33 27.20 -0.04
N ASN A 92 13.83 26.03 -0.44
CA ASN A 92 13.07 24.99 -1.16
C ASN A 92 12.40 25.51 -2.45
N SER A 93 13.02 26.49 -3.10
CA SER A 93 12.49 27.16 -4.30
C SER A 93 12.69 26.36 -5.57
N CYS A 94 13.80 25.62 -5.70
CA CYS A 94 14.05 24.79 -6.85
C CYS A 94 13.49 23.38 -6.63
N THR A 95 13.14 22.70 -7.73
CA THR A 95 12.64 21.31 -7.69
C THR A 95 13.48 20.43 -8.59
N GLY A 96 13.89 19.27 -8.08
CA GLY A 96 14.57 18.26 -8.89
C GLY A 96 13.67 17.66 -9.99
N PRO A 97 14.25 16.78 -10.82
CA PRO A 97 13.48 16.08 -11.84
C PRO A 97 12.45 15.15 -11.23
N TRP A 98 11.46 14.75 -12.03
CA TRP A 98 10.53 13.71 -11.66
C TRP A 98 11.27 12.37 -11.55
N GLN A 99 10.81 11.55 -10.62
CA GLN A 99 11.41 10.25 -10.31
C GLN A 99 10.38 9.15 -10.62
N PRO A 100 10.46 8.52 -11.82
CA PRO A 100 9.66 7.37 -12.18
C PRO A 100 10.30 6.07 -11.68
N THR A 101 9.48 5.15 -11.22
CA THR A 101 9.81 3.73 -11.05
C THR A 101 8.74 2.89 -11.75
N PHE A 102 9.16 1.74 -12.25
CA PHE A 102 8.27 0.78 -12.87
C PHE A 102 8.83 -0.62 -12.64
N ASP A 103 7.96 -1.52 -12.22
CA ASP A 103 8.28 -2.90 -11.88
C ASP A 103 7.18 -3.83 -12.41
N LEU A 104 7.58 -5.03 -12.80
CA LEU A 104 6.72 -6.09 -13.30
C LEU A 104 6.75 -7.31 -12.38
N GLN A 105 5.60 -7.95 -12.24
CA GLN A 105 5.45 -9.23 -11.60
C GLN A 105 4.61 -10.16 -12.48
N VAL A 106 5.16 -11.30 -12.85
CA VAL A 106 4.44 -12.37 -13.55
C VAL A 106 4.17 -13.49 -12.56
N ASN A 107 2.90 -13.85 -12.39
CA ASN A 107 2.48 -14.98 -11.58
C ASN A 107 1.92 -16.07 -12.49
N TRP A 108 2.54 -17.23 -12.46
CA TRP A 108 2.16 -18.38 -13.27
C TRP A 108 1.85 -19.60 -12.41
N ARG A 109 0.68 -20.20 -12.66
CA ARG A 109 0.10 -21.33 -11.93
C ARG A 109 -0.13 -22.48 -12.91
N PRO A 110 0.91 -23.27 -13.22
CA PRO A 110 0.79 -24.37 -14.16
C PRO A 110 -0.22 -25.40 -13.66
N ALA A 111 -0.97 -25.97 -14.60
CA ALA A 111 -1.84 -27.13 -14.37
C ALA A 111 -1.14 -28.46 -14.73
N TRP A 112 0.18 -28.44 -14.89
CA TRP A 112 0.97 -29.60 -15.31
C TRP A 112 0.95 -30.70 -14.24
N PHE A 113 1.05 -31.95 -14.69
CA PHE A 113 1.18 -33.15 -13.85
C PHE A 113 0.13 -33.28 -12.73
N GLY A 114 -1.11 -32.83 -12.98
CA GLY A 114 -2.17 -32.93 -11.97
C GLY A 114 -1.95 -32.02 -10.75
N ALA A 115 -1.04 -31.04 -10.83
CA ALA A 115 -0.73 -30.12 -9.73
C ALA A 115 -1.90 -29.21 -9.33
N ASP A 116 -3.06 -29.30 -9.99
CA ASP A 116 -4.31 -28.61 -9.65
C ASP A 116 -4.14 -27.08 -9.41
N ARG A 117 -3.10 -26.46 -10.03
CA ARG A 117 -2.66 -25.06 -9.82
C ARG A 117 -2.16 -24.73 -8.40
N ARG A 118 -1.64 -25.72 -7.66
CA ARG A 118 -1.08 -25.57 -6.30
C ARG A 118 0.31 -24.94 -6.29
N LEU A 119 1.07 -25.12 -7.37
CA LEU A 119 2.34 -24.43 -7.59
C LEU A 119 2.06 -23.05 -8.22
N THR A 120 2.56 -22.00 -7.58
CA THR A 120 2.66 -20.65 -8.14
C THR A 120 4.13 -20.32 -8.32
N LEU A 121 4.53 -20.08 -9.57
CA LEU A 121 5.84 -19.57 -9.95
C LEU A 121 5.70 -18.07 -10.20
N SER A 122 6.51 -17.27 -9.54
CA SER A 122 6.49 -15.82 -9.66
C SER A 122 7.84 -15.31 -10.16
N LEU A 123 7.80 -14.41 -11.14
CA LEU A 123 8.93 -13.65 -11.64
C LEU A 123 8.69 -12.19 -11.26
N LEU A 124 9.60 -11.57 -10.51
CA LEU A 124 9.49 -10.18 -10.12
C LEU A 124 10.72 -9.42 -10.60
N THR A 125 10.52 -8.20 -11.07
CA THR A 125 11.61 -7.28 -11.38
C THR A 125 11.69 -6.18 -10.33
N PHE A 126 12.90 -5.73 -10.04
CA PHE A 126 13.14 -4.53 -9.25
C PHE A 126 14.00 -3.57 -10.04
N ASN A 127 13.61 -2.30 -10.04
CA ASN A 127 14.25 -1.23 -10.80
C ASN A 127 14.33 -1.53 -12.31
N LEU A 128 13.22 -1.98 -12.90
CA LEU A 128 13.19 -2.31 -14.34
C LEU A 128 13.54 -1.11 -15.22
N LEU A 129 13.10 0.10 -14.86
CA LEU A 129 13.46 1.31 -15.61
C LEU A 129 14.96 1.58 -15.65
N GLY A 130 15.68 1.34 -14.54
CA GLY A 130 17.14 1.48 -14.52
C GLY A 130 17.83 0.49 -15.44
N GLY A 131 17.35 -0.76 -15.46
CA GLY A 131 17.84 -1.77 -16.41
C GLY A 131 17.55 -1.41 -17.86
N LEU A 132 16.38 -0.87 -18.15
CA LEU A 132 16.02 -0.41 -19.50
C LEU A 132 16.83 0.81 -19.94
N ASP A 133 17.14 1.74 -19.02
CA ASP A 133 17.98 2.91 -19.30
C ASP A 133 19.40 2.48 -19.69
N GLU A 134 19.98 1.56 -18.94
CA GLU A 134 21.30 0.99 -19.27
C GLU A 134 21.27 0.17 -20.57
N TRP A 135 20.21 -0.61 -20.80
CA TRP A 135 20.09 -1.41 -22.01
C TRP A 135 19.91 -0.55 -23.28
N LEU A 136 19.13 0.53 -23.19
CA LEU A 136 18.82 1.40 -24.34
C LEU A 136 19.89 2.46 -24.60
N HIS A 137 20.50 3.02 -23.56
CA HIS A 137 21.44 4.15 -23.69
C HIS A 137 22.89 3.77 -23.38
N GLY A 138 23.13 2.58 -22.82
CA GLY A 138 24.45 2.12 -22.40
C GLY A 138 24.88 2.71 -21.05
N ALA A 139 25.77 2.01 -20.36
CA ALA A 139 26.28 2.42 -19.04
C ALA A 139 27.00 3.78 -19.06
N ALA A 140 27.51 4.22 -20.21
CA ALA A 140 28.20 5.51 -20.37
C ALA A 140 27.26 6.72 -20.57
N ASN A 141 25.98 6.50 -20.89
CA ASN A 141 25.03 7.56 -21.20
C ASN A 141 23.66 7.34 -20.56
N LEU A 142 23.65 7.04 -19.25
CA LEU A 142 22.42 6.86 -18.49
C LEU A 142 21.64 8.18 -18.38
N HIS A 143 20.33 8.11 -18.64
CA HIS A 143 19.42 9.25 -18.46
C HIS A 143 18.84 9.34 -17.04
N GLY A 144 19.15 8.37 -16.18
CA GLY A 144 18.79 8.37 -14.77
C GLY A 144 17.41 7.78 -14.49
N TRP A 145 16.89 6.89 -15.34
CA TRP A 145 15.60 6.25 -15.07
C TRP A 145 15.72 5.26 -13.91
N GLY A 146 14.72 5.22 -13.01
CA GLY A 146 14.78 4.33 -11.85
C GLY A 146 15.77 4.76 -10.74
N TYR A 147 16.49 5.88 -10.93
CA TYR A 147 17.38 6.46 -9.93
C TYR A 147 16.72 7.62 -9.19
N SER A 148 16.73 7.59 -7.85
CA SER A 148 16.40 8.77 -7.05
C SER A 148 17.62 9.68 -6.93
N THR A 149 17.79 10.58 -7.90
CA THR A 149 18.88 11.57 -7.85
C THR A 149 18.43 12.86 -7.17
N THR A 150 19.31 13.43 -6.35
CA THR A 150 19.18 14.79 -5.82
C THR A 150 20.05 15.72 -6.66
N PRO A 151 19.51 16.81 -7.24
CA PRO A 151 20.34 17.78 -7.94
C PRO A 151 21.41 18.40 -7.04
N ASP A 152 22.56 18.80 -7.61
CA ASP A 152 23.58 19.59 -6.88
C ASP A 152 22.98 20.94 -6.45
N PRO A 153 22.83 21.22 -5.14
CA PRO A 153 22.24 22.46 -4.65
C PRO A 153 23.22 23.62 -4.61
N VAL A 154 24.53 23.38 -4.76
CA VAL A 154 25.55 24.42 -4.64
C VAL A 154 25.57 25.27 -5.90
N LEU A 155 25.20 26.54 -5.77
CA LEU A 155 25.26 27.52 -6.85
C LEU A 155 26.57 28.29 -6.86
N LEU A 156 27.08 28.66 -5.68
CA LEU A 156 28.26 29.51 -5.55
C LEU A 156 29.34 28.83 -4.72
N ASN A 157 30.59 28.99 -5.11
CA ASN A 157 31.74 28.65 -4.28
C ASN A 157 32.45 29.94 -3.88
N VAL A 158 32.89 30.04 -2.63
CA VAL A 158 33.74 31.14 -2.17
C VAL A 158 35.20 30.75 -2.38
N HIS A 159 35.97 31.62 -3.04
CA HIS A 159 37.41 31.40 -3.24
C HIS A 159 38.28 32.46 -2.56
N GLY A 160 37.68 33.51 -2.01
CA GLY A 160 38.41 34.55 -1.28
C GLY A 160 37.47 35.59 -0.67
N PHE A 161 38.07 36.54 0.05
CA PHE A 161 37.42 37.70 0.62
C PHE A 161 38.23 38.94 0.28
N ASP A 162 37.58 39.95 -0.29
CA ASP A 162 38.17 41.25 -0.55
C ASP A 162 37.96 42.17 0.66
N PRO A 163 39.01 42.49 1.43
CA PRO A 163 38.90 43.34 2.61
C PRO A 163 38.63 44.81 2.27
N ALA A 164 38.96 45.28 1.06
CA ALA A 164 38.74 46.68 0.67
C ALA A 164 37.26 46.98 0.45
N THR A 165 36.51 46.00 -0.06
CA THR A 165 35.06 46.12 -0.32
C THR A 165 34.19 45.35 0.66
N ALA A 166 34.82 44.62 1.60
CA ALA A 166 34.17 43.71 2.55
C ALA A 166 33.24 42.69 1.86
N ARG A 167 33.68 42.10 0.75
CA ARG A 167 32.89 41.18 -0.08
C ARG A 167 33.59 39.85 -0.30
N TYR A 168 32.80 38.78 -0.29
CA TYR A 168 33.27 37.49 -0.75
C TYR A 168 33.42 37.48 -2.28
N LEU A 169 34.47 36.78 -2.73
CA LEU A 169 34.73 36.50 -4.13
C LEU A 169 34.12 35.14 -4.48
N TYR A 170 33.18 35.14 -5.42
CA TYR A 170 32.40 33.97 -5.79
C TYR A 170 32.83 33.39 -7.14
N SER A 171 32.78 32.06 -7.26
CA SER A 171 32.67 31.39 -8.55
C SER A 171 31.31 30.69 -8.65
N VAL A 172 30.74 30.68 -9.85
CA VAL A 172 29.48 29.96 -10.10
C VAL A 172 29.80 28.50 -10.40
N ASN A 173 29.12 27.59 -9.70
CA ASN A 173 29.16 26.17 -10.01
C ASN A 173 28.36 25.90 -11.31
N GLY A 174 29.07 25.64 -12.41
CA GLY A 174 28.45 25.30 -13.70
C GLY A 174 27.66 23.98 -13.68
N ARG A 175 27.75 23.19 -12.61
CA ARG A 175 27.02 21.92 -12.44
C ARG A 175 25.77 22.06 -11.56
N PHE A 176 25.40 23.27 -11.15
CA PHE A 176 24.19 23.50 -10.35
C PHE A 176 22.96 22.85 -10.99
N GLY A 177 22.19 22.11 -10.19
CA GLY A 177 20.99 21.42 -10.65
C GLY A 177 21.26 20.15 -11.48
N SER A 178 22.52 19.80 -11.76
CA SER A 178 22.88 18.53 -12.38
C SER A 178 22.65 17.36 -11.43
N THR A 179 22.11 16.27 -11.96
CA THR A 179 21.95 14.99 -11.26
C THR A 179 23.10 14.02 -11.50
N VAL A 180 23.96 14.29 -12.48
CA VAL A 180 25.08 13.44 -12.92
C VAL A 180 26.21 13.39 -11.89
N SER A 181 26.34 14.41 -11.04
CA SER A 181 27.38 14.48 -9.99
C SER A 181 26.95 13.92 -8.65
N ALA A 182 25.65 13.97 -8.35
CA ALA A 182 25.12 13.52 -7.08
C ALA A 182 25.03 11.98 -6.98
N THR A 183 25.28 11.27 -8.08
CA THR A 183 25.20 9.82 -8.16
C THR A 183 26.39 9.10 -7.56
N GLY A 184 27.51 9.76 -7.23
CA GLY A 184 28.52 9.29 -6.27
C GLY A 184 28.85 7.79 -6.22
N GLY A 185 28.80 7.07 -7.34
CA GLY A 185 29.00 5.61 -7.41
C GLY A 185 27.90 4.72 -6.82
N VAL A 186 26.76 5.25 -6.36
CA VAL A 186 25.65 4.42 -5.84
C VAL A 186 24.68 4.11 -6.98
N SER A 187 24.82 2.92 -7.57
CA SER A 187 23.83 2.39 -8.51
C SER A 187 22.79 1.54 -7.78
N VAL A 188 21.53 1.68 -8.16
CA VAL A 188 20.49 0.70 -7.79
C VAL A 188 20.42 -0.30 -8.94
N PRO A 189 20.92 -1.53 -8.80
CA PRO A 189 20.94 -2.47 -9.91
C PRO A 189 19.53 -2.92 -10.26
N PHE A 190 19.30 -3.19 -11.54
CA PHE A 190 18.15 -3.99 -11.96
C PHE A 190 18.28 -5.41 -11.40
N GLN A 191 17.22 -5.93 -10.79
CA GLN A 191 17.20 -7.28 -10.24
C GLN A 191 16.00 -8.06 -10.74
N VAL A 192 16.19 -9.38 -10.86
CA VAL A 192 15.15 -10.33 -11.19
C VAL A 192 15.07 -11.37 -10.08
N ALA A 193 13.91 -11.48 -9.45
CA ALA A 193 13.64 -12.48 -8.44
C ALA A 193 12.70 -13.56 -8.97
N PHE A 194 13.08 -14.81 -8.74
CA PHE A 194 12.25 -15.97 -9.01
C PHE A 194 11.76 -16.54 -7.68
N GLN A 195 10.46 -16.77 -7.56
CA GLN A 195 9.84 -17.32 -6.35
C GLN A 195 8.95 -18.50 -6.74
N ALA A 196 8.93 -19.53 -5.89
CA ALA A 196 8.05 -20.67 -6.05
C ALA A 196 7.27 -20.87 -4.74
N HIS A 197 5.95 -20.91 -4.84
CA HIS A 197 5.05 -21.17 -3.72
C HIS A 197 4.22 -22.42 -4.01
N VAL A 198 4.21 -23.38 -3.09
CA VAL A 198 3.45 -24.62 -3.22
C VAL A 198 2.42 -24.70 -2.09
N ALA A 199 1.15 -24.76 -2.46
CA ALA A 199 0.07 -24.99 -1.52
C ALA A 199 0.00 -26.49 -1.13
N LEU A 200 0.29 -26.79 0.14
CA LEU A 200 0.20 -28.13 0.72
C LEU A 200 -1.15 -28.31 1.45
N GLY A 201 -1.78 -29.47 1.26
CA GLY A 201 -3.07 -29.81 1.88
C GLY A 201 -4.30 -29.75 0.95
N PRO A 202 -5.48 -30.16 1.44
CA PRO A 202 -6.71 -30.18 0.65
C PRO A 202 -7.22 -28.75 0.37
N GLY A 203 -7.50 -28.47 -0.90
CA GLY A 203 -8.01 -27.16 -1.35
C GLY A 203 -9.47 -26.98 -0.99
N ARG A 204 -9.76 -26.62 0.27
CA ARG A 204 -11.12 -26.60 0.87
C ARG A 204 -12.17 -25.88 0.03
N THR A 205 -11.84 -24.75 -0.61
CA THR A 205 -12.78 -23.98 -1.45
C THR A 205 -13.14 -24.73 -2.74
N ARG A 206 -12.17 -25.43 -3.33
CA ARG A 206 -12.33 -26.17 -4.59
C ARG A 206 -12.95 -27.55 -4.35
N GLU A 207 -12.68 -28.17 -3.20
CA GLU A 207 -13.43 -29.32 -2.68
C GLU A 207 -14.89 -28.95 -2.41
N ARG A 208 -15.18 -27.81 -1.79
CA ARG A 208 -16.56 -27.32 -1.62
C ARG A 208 -17.28 -27.08 -2.94
N LEU A 209 -16.60 -26.51 -3.94
CA LEU A 209 -17.16 -26.33 -5.30
C LEU A 209 -17.30 -27.65 -6.07
N ARG A 210 -16.36 -28.58 -5.94
CA ARG A 210 -16.45 -29.93 -6.52
C ARG A 210 -17.54 -30.75 -5.81
N ALA A 211 -17.70 -30.62 -4.50
CA ALA A 211 -18.77 -31.23 -3.71
C ALA A 211 -20.13 -30.61 -4.05
N ALA A 212 -20.21 -29.30 -4.25
CA ALA A 212 -21.42 -28.62 -4.73
C ALA A 212 -21.80 -29.04 -6.16
N ARG A 213 -20.81 -29.25 -7.05
CA ARG A 213 -21.04 -29.76 -8.42
C ARG A 213 -21.35 -31.26 -8.47
N ARG A 214 -20.71 -32.09 -7.64
CA ARG A 214 -21.02 -33.52 -7.47
C ARG A 214 -22.33 -33.74 -6.72
N GLY A 215 -22.79 -32.76 -5.95
CA GLY A 215 -24.11 -32.73 -5.34
C GLY A 215 -25.26 -32.58 -6.35
N ALA A 216 -24.97 -32.42 -7.65
CA ALA A 216 -25.98 -32.36 -8.71
C ALA A 216 -26.13 -33.67 -9.51
N THR A 217 -25.22 -34.64 -9.41
CA THR A 217 -25.33 -35.91 -10.15
C THR A 217 -24.68 -37.09 -9.40
N THR A 218 -25.56 -37.96 -8.91
CA THR A 218 -25.38 -39.38 -8.55
C THR A 218 -24.41 -39.76 -7.40
N PRO A 219 -24.82 -40.61 -6.43
CA PRO A 219 -23.94 -41.08 -5.37
C PRO A 219 -22.95 -42.12 -5.91
N GLY A 220 -21.65 -41.87 -5.73
CA GLY A 220 -20.57 -42.86 -5.89
C GLY A 220 -20.17 -43.50 -4.55
N PRO A 221 -19.33 -44.55 -4.55
CA PRO A 221 -19.09 -45.40 -3.38
C PRO A 221 -18.33 -44.72 -2.23
N ASP A 222 -17.69 -43.57 -2.49
CA ASP A 222 -16.89 -42.83 -1.51
C ASP A 222 -17.76 -41.84 -0.72
N SER A 223 -18.77 -42.37 -0.04
CA SER A 223 -19.59 -41.58 0.88
C SER A 223 -18.74 -41.04 2.03
N VAL A 224 -18.73 -39.71 2.19
CA VAL A 224 -18.20 -39.05 3.38
C VAL A 224 -18.95 -39.60 4.59
N PRO A 225 -18.27 -40.07 5.66
CA PRO A 225 -18.95 -40.64 6.81
C PRO A 225 -19.97 -39.65 7.39
N ALA A 226 -21.19 -40.14 7.67
CA ALA A 226 -22.34 -39.40 8.20
C ALA A 226 -22.03 -38.28 9.24
N PRO A 227 -21.10 -38.44 10.20
CA PRO A 227 -20.77 -37.37 11.15
C PRO A 227 -20.18 -36.09 10.52
N ALA A 228 -19.54 -36.15 9.36
CA ALA A 228 -18.96 -34.97 8.69
C ALA A 228 -19.95 -34.19 7.81
N VAL A 229 -21.09 -34.79 7.47
CA VAL A 229 -22.19 -34.11 6.74
C VAL A 229 -23.04 -33.28 7.71
N ALA A 230 -23.22 -33.77 8.95
CA ALA A 230 -23.99 -33.08 9.99
C ALA A 230 -23.30 -31.79 10.48
N SER A 231 -21.95 -31.75 10.53
CA SER A 231 -21.20 -30.58 10.96
C SER A 231 -21.14 -29.45 9.93
N ASP A 232 -21.17 -29.76 8.63
CA ASP A 232 -21.18 -28.76 7.54
C ASP A 232 -22.60 -28.21 7.25
N ALA A 233 -23.65 -28.81 7.85
CA ALA A 233 -25.05 -28.40 7.69
C ALA A 233 -25.51 -27.36 8.72
N VAL A 234 -24.83 -27.22 9.86
CA VAL A 234 -25.17 -26.28 10.93
C VAL A 234 -24.28 -25.03 10.82
N PRO A 235 -24.85 -23.82 10.66
CA PRO A 235 -24.06 -22.59 10.63
C PRO A 235 -23.53 -22.23 12.01
N THR A 236 -22.34 -21.63 12.07
CA THR A 236 -21.80 -21.05 13.30
C THR A 236 -22.52 -19.74 13.61
N PHE A 237 -23.03 -19.61 14.83
CA PHE A 237 -23.64 -18.38 15.33
C PHE A 237 -22.60 -17.55 16.10
N THR A 238 -22.36 -16.32 15.65
CA THR A 238 -21.42 -15.39 16.26
C THR A 238 -22.16 -14.44 17.20
N ASN A 239 -21.52 -14.03 18.30
CA ASN A 239 -22.04 -13.02 19.22
C ASN A 239 -21.50 -11.62 18.87
N PRO A 240 -22.30 -10.74 18.23
CA PRO A 240 -21.86 -9.38 17.89
C PRO A 240 -21.70 -8.48 19.14
N VAL A 241 -22.39 -8.77 20.23
CA VAL A 241 -22.34 -7.97 21.47
C VAL A 241 -21.01 -8.19 22.20
N ALA A 242 -20.50 -9.42 22.20
CA ALA A 242 -19.14 -9.72 22.67
C ALA A 242 -18.07 -8.94 21.87
N ALA A 243 -18.25 -8.80 20.55
CA ALA A 243 -17.34 -8.01 19.72
C ALA A 243 -17.41 -6.51 20.04
N ILE A 244 -18.61 -5.96 20.31
CA ILE A 244 -18.79 -4.57 20.75
C ILE A 244 -18.12 -4.33 22.11
N LEU A 245 -18.22 -5.27 23.05
CA LEU A 245 -17.52 -5.21 24.35
C LEU A 245 -15.99 -5.18 24.18
N GLY A 246 -15.45 -5.86 23.15
CA GLY A 246 -14.04 -5.79 22.78
C GLY A 246 -13.57 -4.39 22.33
N LEU A 247 -14.50 -3.51 21.94
CA LEU A 247 -14.23 -2.12 21.53
C LEU A 247 -14.45 -1.10 22.65
N ARG A 248 -14.58 -1.55 23.91
CA ARG A 248 -14.91 -0.69 25.07
C ARG A 248 -14.06 0.57 25.20
N ASP A 249 -12.76 0.45 24.96
CA ASP A 249 -11.80 1.55 25.13
C ASP A 249 -11.94 2.57 23.99
N SER A 250 -12.19 2.09 22.77
CA SER A 250 -12.40 2.91 21.57
C SER A 250 -13.75 3.61 21.56
N LEU A 251 -14.77 3.00 22.17
CA LEU A 251 -16.13 3.53 22.27
C LEU A 251 -16.36 4.35 23.55
N HIS A 252 -15.33 4.45 24.41
CA HIS A 252 -15.39 5.11 25.71
C HIS A 252 -16.62 4.69 26.53
N LEU A 253 -16.84 3.38 26.65
CA LEU A 253 -18.02 2.84 27.36
C LEU A 253 -17.91 3.09 28.86
N SER A 254 -19.02 3.47 29.49
CA SER A 254 -19.08 3.58 30.96
C SER A 254 -19.11 2.18 31.61
N ALA A 255 -18.74 2.10 32.89
CA ALA A 255 -18.80 0.85 33.64
C ALA A 255 -20.22 0.24 33.68
N GLU A 256 -21.24 1.11 33.72
CA GLU A 256 -22.65 0.71 33.67
C GLU A 256 -23.04 0.15 32.28
N GLN A 257 -22.60 0.80 31.20
CA GLN A 257 -22.83 0.30 29.84
C GLN A 257 -22.16 -1.06 29.60
N VAL A 258 -20.93 -1.24 30.13
CA VAL A 258 -20.22 -2.52 30.06
C VAL A 258 -20.99 -3.61 30.79
N ALA A 259 -21.50 -3.34 32.01
CA ALA A 259 -22.28 -4.31 32.76
C ALA A 259 -23.57 -4.73 32.03
N LEU A 260 -24.30 -3.77 31.45
CA LEU A 260 -25.52 -4.04 30.68
C LEU A 260 -25.24 -4.84 29.40
N LEU A 261 -24.18 -4.49 28.67
CA LEU A 261 -23.76 -5.22 27.47
C LEU A 261 -23.27 -6.63 27.79
N GLN A 262 -22.59 -6.83 28.92
CA GLN A 262 -22.14 -8.15 29.38
C GLN A 262 -23.34 -9.08 29.61
N VAL A 263 -24.39 -8.61 30.28
CA VAL A 263 -25.62 -9.39 30.50
C VAL A 263 -26.27 -9.80 29.17
N ILE A 264 -26.32 -8.88 28.20
CA ILE A 264 -26.85 -9.18 26.86
C ILE A 264 -25.97 -10.21 26.15
N SER A 265 -24.65 -10.06 26.23
CA SER A 265 -23.67 -10.97 25.65
C SER A 265 -23.78 -12.38 26.22
N ASP A 266 -23.80 -12.53 27.55
CA ASP A 266 -23.86 -13.82 28.23
C ASP A 266 -25.17 -14.55 27.92
N SER A 267 -26.29 -13.82 27.88
CA SER A 267 -27.58 -14.37 27.49
C SER A 267 -27.59 -14.87 26.04
N LEU A 268 -26.96 -14.14 25.12
CA LEU A 268 -26.87 -14.55 23.72
C LEU A 268 -25.94 -15.75 23.53
N ASP A 269 -24.83 -15.79 24.26
CA ASP A 269 -23.89 -16.92 24.25
C ASP A 269 -24.55 -18.23 24.71
N ILE A 270 -25.32 -18.18 25.79
CA ILE A 270 -26.07 -19.33 26.28
C ILE A 270 -27.09 -19.78 25.22
N GLY A 271 -27.83 -18.83 24.63
CA GLY A 271 -28.80 -19.11 23.57
C GLY A 271 -28.16 -19.74 22.33
N ASN A 272 -27.07 -19.16 21.83
CA ASN A 272 -26.34 -19.65 20.66
C ASN A 272 -25.80 -21.07 20.87
N ARG A 273 -25.27 -21.38 22.07
CA ARG A 273 -24.78 -22.73 22.39
C ARG A 273 -25.92 -23.74 22.41
N ALA A 274 -27.02 -23.44 23.11
CA ALA A 274 -28.19 -24.31 23.16
C ALA A 274 -28.82 -24.54 21.78
N ALA A 275 -28.89 -23.49 20.95
CA ALA A 275 -29.38 -23.59 19.57
C ALA A 275 -28.46 -24.45 18.70
N SER A 276 -27.14 -24.29 18.83
CA SER A 276 -26.15 -25.10 18.11
C SER A 276 -26.25 -26.58 18.48
N ASP A 277 -26.34 -26.90 19.77
CA ASP A 277 -26.48 -28.27 20.27
C ASP A 277 -27.78 -28.92 19.77
N SER A 278 -28.89 -28.16 19.79
CA SER A 278 -30.18 -28.63 19.27
C SER A 278 -30.14 -28.87 17.77
N LEU A 279 -29.54 -27.95 16.99
CA LEU A 279 -29.43 -28.05 15.54
C LEU A 279 -28.51 -29.20 15.14
N GLN A 280 -27.42 -29.43 15.87
CA GLN A 280 -26.49 -30.53 15.63
C GLN A 280 -27.14 -31.88 15.90
N THR A 281 -27.89 -32.00 17.01
CA THR A 281 -28.65 -33.21 17.34
C THR A 281 -29.69 -33.54 16.27
N GLU A 282 -30.39 -32.52 15.76
CA GLU A 282 -31.40 -32.69 14.72
C GLU A 282 -30.76 -32.98 13.35
N ALA A 283 -29.65 -32.32 13.01
CA ALA A 283 -28.88 -32.58 11.80
C ALA A 283 -28.41 -34.05 11.75
N GLN A 284 -27.89 -34.58 12.86
CA GLN A 284 -27.47 -35.98 12.96
C GLN A 284 -28.65 -36.95 12.74
N ARG A 285 -29.80 -36.71 13.38
CA ARG A 285 -30.99 -37.54 13.20
C ARG A 285 -31.51 -37.55 11.77
N LEU A 286 -31.42 -36.40 11.09
CA LEU A 286 -31.90 -36.26 9.72
C LEU A 286 -30.88 -36.77 8.69
N SER A 287 -29.57 -36.66 8.95
CA SER A 287 -28.51 -37.13 8.05
C SER A 287 -28.54 -38.64 7.83
N ASP A 288 -29.05 -39.41 8.79
CA ASP A 288 -29.21 -40.85 8.67
C ASP A 288 -30.29 -41.26 7.64
N ARG A 289 -31.16 -40.32 7.23
CA ARG A 289 -32.36 -40.61 6.42
C ARG A 289 -32.51 -39.74 5.18
N LEU A 290 -31.90 -38.57 5.15
CA LEU A 290 -32.13 -37.55 4.13
C LEU A 290 -30.82 -37.08 3.48
N PRO A 291 -30.86 -36.73 2.18
CA PRO A 291 -29.71 -36.11 1.54
C PRO A 291 -29.42 -34.72 2.15
N PRO A 292 -28.16 -34.23 2.09
CA PRO A 292 -27.72 -33.02 2.78
C PRO A 292 -28.55 -31.76 2.47
N ALA A 293 -29.05 -31.63 1.23
CA ALA A 293 -29.89 -30.51 0.81
C ALA A 293 -31.25 -30.49 1.53
N ALA A 294 -31.85 -31.66 1.75
CA ALA A 294 -33.13 -31.79 2.45
C ALA A 294 -32.97 -31.55 3.96
N VAL A 295 -31.84 -31.98 4.55
CA VAL A 295 -31.50 -31.68 5.95
C VAL A 295 -31.42 -30.16 6.15
N ARG A 296 -30.70 -29.45 5.28
CA ARG A 296 -30.57 -27.99 5.35
C ARG A 296 -31.92 -27.27 5.23
N ALA A 297 -32.76 -27.66 4.28
CA ALA A 297 -34.09 -27.08 4.12
C ALA A 297 -34.96 -27.29 5.37
N ARG A 298 -34.78 -28.42 6.08
CA ARG A 298 -35.52 -28.71 7.31
C ARG A 298 -35.04 -27.89 8.52
N LEU A 299 -33.75 -27.58 8.58
CA LEU A 299 -33.15 -26.79 9.66
C LEU A 299 -33.30 -25.28 9.46
N GLU A 300 -33.55 -24.83 8.23
CA GLU A 300 -33.72 -23.41 7.86
C GLU A 300 -34.61 -22.60 8.81
N PRO A 301 -35.84 -23.01 9.17
CA PRO A 301 -36.70 -22.21 10.06
C PRO A 301 -36.09 -22.01 11.46
N LYS A 302 -35.37 -23.01 11.98
CA LYS A 302 -34.70 -22.91 13.27
C LYS A 302 -33.47 -22.00 13.20
N VAL A 303 -32.71 -22.08 12.11
CA VAL A 303 -31.60 -21.16 11.83
C VAL A 303 -32.10 -19.73 11.69
N ALA A 304 -33.23 -19.50 11.02
CA ALA A 304 -33.85 -18.18 10.88
C ALA A 304 -34.31 -17.62 12.22
N ALA A 305 -34.89 -18.46 13.10
CA ALA A 305 -35.28 -18.07 14.44
C ALA A 305 -34.07 -17.62 15.29
N GLU A 306 -32.94 -18.33 15.19
CA GLU A 306 -31.72 -17.95 15.92
C GLU A 306 -31.09 -16.66 15.35
N ARG A 307 -31.09 -16.49 14.03
CA ARG A 307 -30.67 -15.22 13.42
C ARG A 307 -31.53 -14.06 13.93
N ALA A 308 -32.84 -14.24 14.02
CA ALA A 308 -33.72 -13.21 14.58
C ALA A 308 -33.43 -12.92 16.05
N ASN A 309 -33.00 -13.93 16.82
CA ASN A 309 -32.56 -13.76 18.21
C ASN A 309 -31.30 -12.89 18.33
N ILE A 310 -30.30 -13.17 17.49
CA ILE A 310 -29.08 -12.36 17.39
C ILE A 310 -29.40 -10.91 17.02
N HIS A 311 -30.32 -10.67 16.09
CA HIS A 311 -30.76 -9.30 15.73
C HIS A 311 -31.42 -8.59 16.92
N ARG A 312 -32.31 -9.27 17.66
CA ARG A 312 -32.93 -8.68 18.86
C ARG A 312 -31.89 -8.34 19.93
N ALA A 313 -30.89 -9.19 20.13
CA ALA A 313 -29.79 -8.92 21.05
C ALA A 313 -28.95 -7.71 20.61
N LEU A 314 -28.70 -7.56 19.31
CA LEU A 314 -28.02 -6.40 18.75
C LEU A 314 -28.81 -5.10 18.93
N GLU A 315 -30.13 -5.11 18.74
CA GLU A 315 -30.98 -3.94 18.99
C GLU A 315 -31.02 -3.55 20.48
N ARG A 316 -31.02 -4.54 21.38
CA ARG A 316 -30.87 -4.28 22.83
C ARG A 316 -29.50 -3.70 23.17
N ALA A 317 -28.43 -4.15 22.51
CA ALA A 317 -27.10 -3.57 22.69
C ALA A 317 -27.05 -2.13 22.16
N ARG A 318 -27.69 -1.86 21.02
CA ARG A 318 -27.82 -0.52 20.45
C ARG A 318 -28.53 0.46 21.40
N SER A 319 -29.57 0.02 22.11
CA SER A 319 -30.28 0.90 23.06
C SER A 319 -29.47 1.24 24.32
N VAL A 320 -28.40 0.51 24.62
CA VAL A 320 -27.46 0.81 25.72
C VAL A 320 -26.42 1.86 25.30
N LEU A 321 -26.14 1.97 24.01
CA LEU A 321 -25.13 2.87 23.45
C LEU A 321 -25.73 4.24 23.10
N ALA A 322 -24.97 5.30 23.34
CA ALA A 322 -25.34 6.63 22.84
C ALA A 322 -25.28 6.66 21.30
N PRO A 323 -26.06 7.52 20.62
CA PRO A 323 -26.05 7.61 19.15
C PRO A 323 -24.65 7.84 18.55
N ALA A 324 -23.82 8.64 19.21
CA ALA A 324 -22.44 8.88 18.80
C ALA A 324 -21.54 7.64 18.96
N GLN A 325 -21.75 6.83 20.00
CA GLN A 325 -21.02 5.58 20.21
C GLN A 325 -21.43 4.53 19.16
N TRP A 326 -22.73 4.43 18.86
CA TRP A 326 -23.24 3.53 17.82
C TRP A 326 -22.69 3.86 16.43
N ALA A 327 -22.53 5.14 16.10
CA ALA A 327 -21.95 5.56 14.83
C ALA A 327 -20.52 5.00 14.64
N ASN A 328 -19.74 4.93 15.71
CA ASN A 328 -18.34 4.45 15.71
C ASN A 328 -18.20 2.92 15.73
N VAL A 329 -19.29 2.17 15.84
CA VAL A 329 -19.25 0.71 15.69
C VAL A 329 -18.96 0.36 14.22
N PRO A 330 -18.04 -0.57 13.90
CA PRO A 330 -17.79 -1.02 12.53
C PRO A 330 -19.07 -1.56 11.86
N ASP A 331 -19.28 -1.22 10.59
CA ASP A 331 -20.52 -1.58 9.89
C ASP A 331 -20.74 -3.10 9.77
N GLY A 332 -19.66 -3.89 9.73
CA GLY A 332 -19.72 -5.36 9.76
C GLY A 332 -20.27 -5.95 11.07
N LEU A 333 -20.33 -5.17 12.16
CA LEU A 333 -20.99 -5.56 13.42
C LEU A 333 -22.42 -5.03 13.52
N LYS A 334 -22.80 -4.04 12.69
CA LYS A 334 -24.15 -3.48 12.62
C LYS A 334 -25.08 -4.32 11.75
N SER A 335 -24.53 -5.03 10.76
CA SER A 335 -25.28 -5.98 9.94
C SER A 335 -24.95 -7.40 10.37
N THR A 336 -25.83 -8.02 11.14
CA THR A 336 -25.76 -9.46 11.42
C THR A 336 -26.21 -10.23 10.18
N GLY A 337 -25.35 -10.26 9.16
CA GLY A 337 -25.43 -11.06 7.93
C GLY A 337 -26.77 -11.75 7.68
N VAL A 338 -27.76 -10.98 7.23
CA VAL A 338 -28.86 -11.47 6.42
C VAL A 338 -28.54 -11.01 5.00
N PRO A 339 -28.68 -11.87 3.96
CA PRO A 339 -28.63 -11.40 2.59
C PRO A 339 -29.62 -10.26 2.33
#